data_AF-A0A7X8QQZ6-F1
#
_entry.id   AF-A0A7X8QQZ6-F1
#
_cell.length_a   1.000
_cell.length_b   1.000
_cell.length_c   1.000
_cell.angle_alpha   90.00
_cell.angle_beta   90.00
_cell.angle_gamma   90.00
#
_symmetry.space_group_name_H-M   'P 1'
#
loop_
_entity.id
_entity.type
_entity.pdbx_description
1 polymer ?
#
loop_
_entity_poly.entity_id
_entity_poly.type
_entity_poly.pdbx_seq_one_letter_code
_entity_poly.pdbx_strand_id
1 'polypeptide(L)'
;MQEQVQFSDVEGDKYYRDAVVWASENKIVSGYGNNKFGPEDSITREQLAVILMNYAKFNGYDISTKSDLSKYKDSKNISNWVIDAVSWTNARLYF
;
A
#
# COMPACT_ATOMS: atom_id res chain seq x y z
N MET A 1 -12.04 23.54 0.18
CA MET A 1 -10.85 22.98 0.85
C MET A 1 -11.05 21.47 0.91
N GLN A 2 -10.11 20.68 0.41
CA GLN A 2 -10.12 19.25 0.74
C GLN A 2 -9.76 19.13 2.22
N GLU A 3 -10.49 18.29 2.95
CA GLU A 3 -10.21 18.01 4.35
C GLU A 3 -8.91 17.21 4.40
N GLN A 4 -7.86 17.78 5.01
CA GLN A 4 -6.56 17.14 5.10
C GLN A 4 -6.72 15.82 5.88
N VAL A 5 -6.18 14.72 5.35
CA VAL A 5 -6.26 13.44 6.06
C VAL A 5 -5.48 13.55 7.37
N GLN A 6 -6.16 13.40 8.51
CA GLN A 6 -5.58 13.46 9.85
C GLN A 6 -5.63 12.07 10.49
N PHE A 7 -4.45 11.53 10.79
CA PHE A 7 -4.32 10.32 11.61
C PHE A 7 -3.95 10.73 13.03
N SER A 8 -4.67 10.20 14.01
CA SER A 8 -4.50 10.50 15.44
C SER A 8 -3.18 9.99 16.04
N ASP A 9 -2.50 9.09 15.34
CA ASP A 9 -1.20 8.52 15.70
C ASP A 9 -0.05 9.03 14.82
N VAL A 10 -0.28 10.07 14.02
CA VAL A 10 0.77 10.75 13.24
C VAL A 10 0.96 12.15 13.82
N GLU A 11 1.90 12.27 14.75
CA GLU A 11 2.21 13.52 15.46
C GLU A 11 2.79 14.59 14.51
N GLY A 12 2.54 15.87 14.87
CA GLY A 12 2.80 17.04 14.01
C GLY A 12 4.27 17.27 13.65
N ASP A 13 5.20 16.82 14.48
CA ASP A 13 6.65 17.06 14.40
C ASP A 13 7.46 15.86 13.90
N LYS A 14 6.79 14.76 13.52
CA LYS A 14 7.47 13.55 13.04
C LYS A 14 7.93 13.70 11.61
N TYR A 15 9.15 13.23 11.33
CA TYR A 15 9.77 13.29 10.01
C TYR A 15 8.95 12.62 8.90
N TYR A 16 8.14 11.60 9.23
CA TYR A 16 7.32 10.86 8.26
C TYR A 16 5.95 11.50 8.01
N ARG A 17 5.54 12.50 8.80
CA ARG A 17 4.19 13.07 8.75
C ARG A 17 3.79 13.49 7.34
N ASP A 18 4.60 14.35 6.72
CA ASP A 18 4.26 14.93 5.43
C ASP A 18 4.21 13.86 4.33
N ALA A 19 5.07 12.84 4.42
CA ALA A 19 5.04 11.70 3.52
C ALA A 19 3.76 10.86 3.68
N VAL A 20 3.33 10.60 4.91
CA VAL A 20 2.09 9.86 5.20
C VAL A 20 0.86 10.63 4.72
N VAL A 21 0.80 11.93 5.00
CA VAL A 21 -0.30 12.81 4.57
C VAL A 21 -0.37 12.84 3.04
N TRP A 22 0.75 13.12 2.38
CA TRP A 22 0.83 13.15 0.92
C TRP A 22 0.39 11.81 0.31
N ALA A 23 0.91 10.70 0.82
CA ALA A 23 0.56 9.38 0.32
C ALA A 23 -0.93 9.09 0.51
N SER A 24 -1.54 9.54 1.61
CA SER A 24 -2.96 9.31 1.86
C SER A 24 -3.86 10.17 0.98
N GLU A 25 -3.55 11.46 0.82
CA GLU A 25 -4.26 12.36 -0.09
C GLU A 25 -4.25 11.85 -1.54
N ASN A 26 -3.15 11.21 -1.95
CA ASN A 26 -2.99 10.62 -3.28
C ASN A 26 -3.47 9.17 -3.38
N LYS A 27 -4.17 8.65 -2.34
CA LYS A 27 -4.74 7.30 -2.29
C LYS A 27 -3.70 6.18 -2.47
N ILE A 28 -2.46 6.45 -2.10
CA ILE A 28 -1.37 5.47 -2.08
C ILE A 28 -1.47 4.60 -0.82
N VAL A 29 -1.84 5.23 0.30
CA VAL A 29 -2.09 4.57 1.60
C VAL A 29 -3.44 5.00 2.18
N SER A 30 -4.05 4.14 3.02
CA SER A 30 -5.36 4.41 3.64
C SER A 30 -5.36 4.35 5.18
N GLY A 31 -4.28 3.87 5.80
CA GLY A 31 -4.26 3.54 7.23
C GLY A 31 -5.14 2.34 7.58
N TYR A 32 -5.37 2.13 8.89
CA TYR A 32 -6.16 1.01 9.40
C TYR A 32 -7.65 1.34 9.60
N GLY A 33 -8.07 2.57 9.32
CA GLY A 33 -9.36 3.10 9.74
C GLY A 33 -9.30 3.66 11.17
N ASN A 34 -10.44 4.11 11.71
CA ASN A 34 -10.55 4.72 13.04
C ASN A 34 -9.52 5.85 13.30
N ASN A 35 -9.19 6.62 12.27
CA ASN A 35 -8.15 7.67 12.29
C ASN A 35 -6.77 7.17 12.76
N LYS A 36 -6.38 5.94 12.40
CA LYS A 36 -5.06 5.37 12.70
C LYS A 36 -4.30 4.99 11.42
N PHE A 37 -3.01 5.27 11.41
CA PHE A 37 -2.09 4.89 10.34
C PHE A 37 -1.16 3.74 10.74
N GLY A 38 -0.67 3.72 11.97
CA GLY A 38 0.36 2.79 12.45
C GLY A 38 1.77 3.06 11.93
N PRO A 39 2.32 4.29 12.07
CA PRO A 39 3.62 4.64 11.48
C PRO A 39 4.81 3.85 12.06
N GLU A 40 4.66 3.32 13.28
CA GLU A 40 5.69 2.53 13.97
C GLU A 40 5.48 1.02 13.85
N ASP A 41 4.41 0.58 13.17
CA ASP A 41 4.13 -0.83 12.97
C ASP A 41 5.04 -1.43 11.89
N SER A 42 5.37 -2.71 12.04
CA SER A 42 6.05 -3.45 10.98
C SER A 42 5.11 -3.66 9.80
N ILE A 43 5.56 -3.21 8.61
CA ILE A 43 4.82 -3.42 7.37
C ILE A 43 4.90 -4.89 6.90
N THR A 44 3.77 -5.46 6.50
CA THR A 44 3.75 -6.80 5.87
C THR A 44 4.08 -6.71 4.38
N ARG A 45 4.55 -7.83 3.79
CA ARG A 45 4.82 -7.91 2.34
C ARG A 45 3.56 -7.63 1.50
N GLU A 46 2.39 -8.05 2.01
CA GLU A 46 1.10 -7.78 1.35
C GLU A 46 0.77 -6.29 1.33
N GLN A 47 0.93 -5.61 2.48
CA GLN A 47 0.72 -4.16 2.57
C GLN A 47 1.69 -3.42 1.64
N LEU A 48 2.97 -3.81 1.62
CA LEU A 48 3.96 -3.21 0.73
C LEU A 48 3.56 -3.37 -0.75
N ALA A 49 3.09 -4.55 -1.17
CA ALA A 49 2.64 -4.77 -2.53
C ALA A 49 1.47 -3.84 -2.92
N VAL A 50 0.52 -3.63 -2.01
CA VAL A 50 -0.61 -2.70 -2.22
C VAL A 50 -0.12 -1.27 -2.37
N ILE A 51 0.81 -0.81 -1.51
CA ILE A 51 1.40 0.53 -1.60
C ILE A 51 2.08 0.74 -2.95
N LEU A 52 2.89 -0.23 -3.38
CA LEU A 52 3.59 -0.15 -4.67
C LEU A 52 2.63 -0.12 -5.86
N MET A 53 1.58 -0.96 -5.85
CA MET A 53 0.57 -0.96 -6.92
C MET A 53 -0.21 0.37 -6.96
N ASN A 54 -0.59 0.93 -5.81
CA ASN A 54 -1.29 2.20 -5.76
C ASN A 54 -0.40 3.36 -6.22
N TYR A 55 0.88 3.37 -5.81
CA TYR A 55 1.84 4.34 -6.31
C TYR A 55 2.06 4.23 -7.81
N ALA A 56 2.13 3.01 -8.35
CA ALA A 56 2.24 2.80 -9.79
C ALA A 56 1.00 3.33 -10.53
N LYS A 57 -0.20 3.05 -10.01
CA LYS A 57 -1.46 3.59 -10.53
C LYS A 57 -1.48 5.12 -10.49
N PHE A 58 -1.03 5.73 -9.40
CA PHE A 58 -0.94 7.18 -9.25
C PHE A 58 -0.04 7.81 -10.32
N ASN A 59 1.08 7.16 -10.65
CA ASN A 59 2.00 7.61 -11.71
C ASN A 59 1.55 7.22 -13.14
N GLY A 60 0.38 6.62 -13.31
CA GLY A 60 -0.16 6.24 -14.61
C GLY A 60 0.50 5.02 -15.26
N TYR A 61 1.18 4.17 -14.48
CA TYR A 61 1.72 2.91 -14.99
C TYR A 61 0.61 1.90 -15.28
N ASP A 62 0.87 1.00 -16.22
CA ASP A 62 0.01 -0.15 -16.48
C ASP A 62 0.05 -1.16 -15.32
N ILE A 63 -1.12 -1.39 -14.74
CA ILE A 63 -1.34 -2.32 -13.63
C ILE A 63 -2.11 -3.59 -14.03
N SER A 64 -2.31 -3.79 -15.33
CA SER A 64 -3.09 -4.92 -15.87
C SER A 64 -2.30 -6.23 -15.92
N THR A 65 -0.97 -6.18 -15.94
CA THR A 65 -0.13 -7.38 -15.96
C THR A 65 -0.22 -8.12 -14.62
N LYS A 66 -0.43 -9.43 -14.66
CA LYS A 66 -0.58 -10.28 -13.48
C LYS A 66 0.28 -11.54 -13.64
N SER A 67 1.00 -11.93 -12.59
CA SER A 67 1.71 -13.20 -12.55
C SER A 67 0.82 -14.28 -11.95
N ASP A 68 1.02 -15.52 -12.40
CA ASP A 68 0.44 -16.69 -11.76
C ASP A 68 1.09 -16.95 -10.39
N LEU A 69 0.32 -16.70 -9.32
CA LEU A 69 0.77 -16.88 -7.94
C LEU A 69 0.75 -18.34 -7.48
N SER A 70 0.13 -19.26 -8.22
CA SER A 70 0.06 -20.68 -7.83
C SER A 70 1.44 -21.35 -7.73
N LYS A 71 2.45 -20.73 -8.32
CA LYS A 71 3.86 -21.14 -8.27
C LYS A 71 4.49 -20.93 -6.88
N TYR A 72 3.90 -20.10 -6.02
CA TYR A 72 4.39 -19.85 -4.67
C TYR A 72 3.70 -20.80 -3.68
N LYS A 73 4.49 -21.45 -2.83
CA LYS A 73 4.02 -22.47 -1.88
C LYS A 73 3.03 -21.94 -0.84
N ASP A 74 3.17 -20.66 -0.49
CA ASP A 74 2.39 -19.91 0.47
C ASP A 74 1.26 -19.08 -0.19
N SER A 75 1.04 -19.22 -1.50
CA SER A 75 -0.02 -18.52 -2.24
C SER A 75 -1.42 -18.66 -1.63
N LYS A 76 -1.69 -19.76 -0.92
CA LYS A 76 -2.96 -20.01 -0.22
C LYS A 76 -3.16 -19.15 1.02
N ASN A 77 -2.08 -18.55 1.54
CA ASN A 77 -2.12 -17.67 2.70
C ASN A 77 -2.32 -16.20 2.30
N ILE A 78 -2.36 -15.91 0.99
CA ILE A 78 -2.51 -14.54 0.50
C ILE A 78 -3.94 -14.08 0.75
N SER A 79 -4.08 -12.93 1.38
CA SER A 79 -5.38 -12.30 1.60
C SER A 79 -6.06 -11.98 0.26
N ASN A 80 -7.33 -12.35 0.10
CA ASN A 80 -8.09 -12.15 -1.15
C ASN A 80 -8.05 -10.70 -1.67
N TRP A 81 -8.07 -9.72 -0.76
CA TRP A 81 -8.08 -8.30 -1.11
C TRP A 81 -6.73 -7.79 -1.66
N VAL A 82 -5.66 -8.58 -1.58
CA VAL A 82 -4.28 -8.23 -1.96
C VAL A 82 -3.80 -8.98 -3.21
N ILE A 83 -4.54 -10.01 -3.66
CA ILE A 83 -4.16 -10.89 -4.79
C ILE A 83 -3.75 -10.07 -6.01
N ASP A 84 -4.51 -9.02 -6.32
CA ASP A 84 -4.23 -8.15 -7.46
C ASP A 84 -2.90 -7.41 -7.35
N ALA A 85 -2.56 -6.91 -6.16
CA ALA A 85 -1.33 -6.19 -5.92
C ALA A 85 -0.12 -7.14 -5.88
N VAL A 86 -0.27 -8.30 -5.26
CA VAL A 86 0.80 -9.31 -5.19
C VAL A 86 1.09 -9.89 -6.57
N SER A 87 0.05 -10.20 -7.36
CA SER A 87 0.24 -10.71 -8.73
C SER A 87 0.82 -9.66 -9.67
N TRP A 88 0.45 -8.38 -9.53
CA TRP A 88 1.05 -7.32 -10.34
C TRP A 88 2.52 -7.09 -9.96
N THR A 89 2.84 -7.01 -8.67
CA THR A 89 4.22 -6.78 -8.21
C THR A 89 5.15 -7.92 -8.60
N ASN A 90 4.75 -9.19 -8.46
CA ASN A 90 5.57 -10.33 -8.88
C ASN A 90 5.78 -10.41 -10.39
N ALA A 91 4.83 -9.95 -11.20
CA ALA A 91 5.00 -9.87 -12.65
C ALA A 91 6.00 -8.81 -13.10
N ARG A 92 6.13 -7.71 -12.33
CA ARG A 92 6.85 -6.50 -12.75
C ARG A 92 8.19 -6.30 -12.05
N LEU A 93 8.32 -6.72 -10.79
CA LEU A 93 9.43 -6.33 -9.91
C LEU A 93 10.38 -7.48 -9.52
N TYR A 94 10.13 -8.73 -9.95
CA TYR A 94 11.00 -9.90 -9.71
C TYR A 94 11.62 -9.92 -8.29
N PHE A 95 10.78 -10.01 -7.26
CA PHE A 95 11.24 -10.29 -5.89
C PHE A 95 11.36 -11.78 -5.63
#